data_AF-A0A1G2IY04-F1
#
_entry.id   AF-A0A1G2IY04-F1
#
_cell.length_a   1.000
_cell.length_b   1.000
_cell.length_c   1.000
_cell.angle_alpha   90.00
_cell.angle_beta   90.00
_cell.angle_gamma   90.00
#
_symmetry.space_group_name_H-M   'P 1'
#
loop_
_entity.id
_entity.type
_entity.pdbx_description
1 polymer ?
#
loop_
_entity_poly.entity_id
_entity_poly.type
_entity_poly.pdbx_seq_one_letter_code
_entity_poly.pdbx_strand_id
1 'polypeptide(L)'
;MNKKILIIALTAIIVIGIGGAIVYTQINRNITSQKKVQGNSIEAQMAAIKSQREQVSEGYIQKINEITDKQKEQGCIELRDMESTKTVTGEKVIGKEWRVISTEGICGGLQKEKEALSKEMYSKSSQFSAQLDLLTARPELEREKATQAIRDFMAKPDLQLQYIHTRRPSNFNVGIITNQTDNGYTSEDVDGWERKVEVYQQKEYIGNTCEVYEYEVDIRNNDIVQVGIRYPQEDIIENPKKQEECQDSHSLETSLLTLSEIEEIAMGYAQRGVKNFNEIKDKFIYEGSSVNPKAISAHNAWIYENKDYKLPEGLTAELPSKFPTIWSRVSSGGYLIMWLNTTGLFN
;
A
#
# COMPACT_ATOMS: atom_id res chain seq x y z
N MET A 1 24.01 -3.40 53.41
CA MET A 1 23.45 -4.67 52.86
C MET A 1 22.35 -4.27 51.88
N ASN A 2 22.48 -4.47 50.57
CA ASN A 2 22.23 -5.75 49.92
C ASN A 2 23.04 -5.93 48.62
N LYS A 3 23.76 -7.05 48.52
CA LYS A 3 24.78 -7.41 47.51
C LYS A 3 24.18 -8.02 46.21
N LYS A 4 23.28 -7.33 45.51
CA LYS A 4 22.74 -7.86 44.23
C LYS A 4 22.64 -6.88 43.05
N ILE A 5 23.15 -5.66 43.18
CA ILE A 5 23.13 -4.66 42.08
C ILE A 5 24.53 -4.52 41.41
N LEU A 6 25.55 -5.27 41.85
CA LEU A 6 26.94 -5.08 41.43
C LEU A 6 27.52 -6.20 40.54
N ILE A 7 26.72 -6.91 39.74
CA ILE A 7 27.21 -8.03 38.88
C ILE A 7 26.94 -7.87 37.38
N ILE A 8 26.15 -6.89 36.93
CA ILE A 8 25.91 -6.71 35.47
C ILE A 8 26.70 -5.52 34.89
N ALA A 9 27.30 -4.66 35.72
CA ALA A 9 28.14 -3.55 35.28
C ALA A 9 29.64 -3.89 35.14
N LEU A 10 30.02 -5.17 35.13
CA LEU A 10 31.43 -5.63 35.19
C LEU A 10 31.86 -6.57 34.05
N THR A 11 31.13 -6.55 32.93
CA THR A 11 31.56 -7.11 31.63
C THR A 11 31.66 -6.02 30.55
N ALA A 12 31.86 -4.78 30.98
CA ALA A 12 32.43 -3.73 30.16
C ALA A 12 33.77 -3.35 30.78
N ILE A 13 34.84 -3.43 29.97
CA ILE A 13 36.23 -3.03 30.24
C ILE A 13 37.11 -4.16 30.80
N ILE A 14 38.30 -4.31 30.18
CA ILE A 14 39.27 -5.43 30.24
C ILE A 14 38.92 -6.50 29.18
N VAL A 15 39.35 -6.42 27.92
CA VAL A 15 40.72 -6.24 27.44
C VAL A 15 40.72 -5.46 26.11
N ILE A 16 41.12 -4.19 26.15
CA ILE A 16 41.74 -3.53 24.99
C ILE A 16 43.24 -3.62 25.26
N GLY A 17 43.95 -4.38 24.44
CA GLY A 17 45.39 -4.50 24.56
C GLY A 17 45.92 -5.62 23.68
N ILE A 18 46.37 -5.25 22.48
CA ILE A 18 47.13 -6.07 21.51
C ILE A 18 46.25 -6.97 20.63
N GLY A 19 45.76 -6.38 19.53
CA GLY A 19 45.05 -7.09 18.46
C GLY A 19 44.45 -6.20 17.36
N GLY A 20 44.69 -4.87 17.44
CA GLY A 20 44.04 -3.85 16.62
C GLY A 20 44.35 -3.83 15.12
N ALA A 21 45.07 -4.81 14.57
CA ALA A 21 45.36 -4.88 13.13
C ALA A 21 44.97 -6.22 12.47
N ILE A 22 44.65 -7.28 13.23
CA ILE A 22 44.28 -8.60 12.67
C ILE A 22 42.74 -8.79 12.68
N VAL A 23 42.03 -8.06 13.54
CA VAL A 23 40.58 -8.21 13.70
C VAL A 23 39.78 -7.50 12.60
N TYR A 24 40.33 -6.48 11.92
CA TYR A 24 39.59 -5.72 10.90
C TYR A 24 39.33 -6.53 9.61
N THR A 25 40.25 -7.42 9.22
CA THR A 25 40.10 -8.25 8.01
C THR A 25 39.27 -9.52 8.23
N GLN A 26 39.12 -10.01 9.46
CA GLN A 26 38.22 -11.13 9.78
C GLN A 26 36.79 -10.69 10.12
N ILE A 27 36.58 -9.49 10.68
CA ILE A 27 35.24 -8.94 10.88
C ILE A 27 34.56 -8.62 9.54
N ASN A 28 35.30 -8.14 8.54
CA ASN A 28 34.69 -7.82 7.24
C ASN A 28 34.36 -9.05 6.38
N ARG A 29 34.91 -10.24 6.69
CA ARG A 29 34.53 -11.51 6.04
C ARG A 29 33.37 -12.24 6.75
N ASN A 30 33.20 -12.03 8.07
CA ASN A 30 32.11 -12.64 8.83
C ASN A 30 30.80 -11.84 8.81
N ILE A 31 30.83 -10.54 8.52
CA ILE A 31 29.60 -9.75 8.29
C ILE A 31 28.96 -10.15 6.95
N THR A 32 29.75 -10.49 5.94
CA THR A 32 29.22 -10.97 4.64
C THR A 32 28.72 -12.41 4.72
N SER A 33 29.32 -13.28 5.54
CA SER A 33 28.86 -14.66 5.72
C SER A 33 27.62 -14.74 6.63
N GLN A 34 27.50 -13.93 7.68
CA GLN A 34 26.29 -13.89 8.51
C GLN A 34 25.11 -13.24 7.79
N LYS A 35 25.30 -12.20 6.97
CA LYS A 35 24.23 -11.68 6.11
C LYS A 35 23.74 -12.71 5.09
N LYS A 36 24.62 -13.58 4.57
CA LYS A 36 24.26 -14.61 3.60
C LYS A 36 23.53 -15.80 4.24
N VAL A 37 23.90 -16.19 5.46
CA VAL A 37 23.23 -17.26 6.22
C VAL A 37 21.88 -16.80 6.78
N GLN A 38 21.76 -15.54 7.20
CA GLN A 38 20.50 -14.98 7.70
C GLN A 38 19.53 -14.59 6.56
N GLY A 39 20.05 -14.11 5.42
CA GLY A 39 19.26 -13.89 4.19
C GLY A 39 18.66 -15.18 3.63
N ASN A 40 19.45 -16.26 3.57
CA ASN A 40 18.94 -17.60 3.19
C ASN A 40 17.86 -18.12 4.15
N SER A 41 17.90 -17.75 5.43
CA SER A 41 16.88 -18.14 6.42
C SER A 41 15.58 -17.36 6.25
N ILE A 42 15.63 -16.06 5.96
CA ILE A 42 14.42 -15.24 5.77
C ILE A 42 13.75 -15.61 4.44
N GLU A 43 14.51 -15.77 3.36
CA GLU A 43 13.97 -16.21 2.07
C GLU A 43 13.30 -17.58 2.17
N ALA A 44 13.91 -18.53 2.89
CA ALA A 44 13.31 -19.84 3.16
C ALA A 44 12.01 -19.74 3.99
N GLN A 45 11.98 -18.88 5.01
CA GLN A 45 10.76 -18.65 5.81
C GLN A 45 9.65 -17.99 4.97
N MET A 46 9.99 -17.01 4.14
CA MET A 46 9.04 -16.38 3.23
C MET A 46 8.49 -17.39 2.21
N ALA A 47 9.35 -18.22 1.62
CA ALA A 47 8.94 -19.27 0.71
C ALA A 47 8.02 -20.29 1.38
N ALA A 48 8.33 -20.69 2.62
CA ALA A 48 7.48 -21.59 3.40
C ALA A 48 6.09 -20.98 3.69
N ILE A 49 6.02 -19.71 4.09
CA ILE A 49 4.75 -19.02 4.35
C ILE A 49 3.93 -18.88 3.05
N LYS A 50 4.57 -18.52 1.93
CA LYS A 50 3.91 -18.46 0.62
C LYS A 50 3.33 -19.82 0.21
N SER A 51 4.10 -20.89 0.38
CA SER A 51 3.64 -22.26 0.09
C SER A 51 2.47 -22.68 0.99
N GLN A 52 2.50 -22.34 2.29
CA GLN A 52 1.38 -22.59 3.19
C GLN A 52 0.12 -21.82 2.78
N ARG A 53 0.27 -20.57 2.34
CA ARG A 53 -0.84 -19.76 1.82
C ARG A 53 -1.45 -20.37 0.56
N GLU A 54 -0.64 -20.86 -0.37
CA GLU A 54 -1.08 -21.55 -1.58
C GLU A 54 -1.87 -22.83 -1.22
N GLN A 55 -1.33 -23.68 -0.35
CA GLN A 55 -2.03 -24.89 0.11
C GLN A 55 -3.38 -24.60 0.76
N VAL A 56 -3.48 -23.54 1.57
CA VAL A 56 -4.75 -23.10 2.17
C VAL A 56 -5.73 -22.61 1.09
N SER A 57 -5.25 -21.89 0.08
CA SER A 57 -6.07 -21.40 -1.02
C SER A 57 -6.61 -22.56 -1.88
N GLU A 58 -5.76 -23.53 -2.23
CA GLU A 58 -6.17 -24.73 -2.97
C GLU A 58 -7.20 -25.55 -2.20
N GLY A 59 -6.96 -25.79 -0.90
CA GLY A 59 -7.90 -26.50 -0.04
C GLY A 59 -9.24 -25.78 0.13
N TYR A 60 -9.23 -24.44 0.16
CA TYR A 60 -10.45 -23.62 0.17
C TYR A 60 -11.23 -23.76 -1.14
N ILE A 61 -10.56 -23.64 -2.29
CA ILE A 61 -11.18 -23.79 -3.62
C ILE A 61 -11.84 -25.17 -3.74
N GLN A 62 -11.15 -26.23 -3.31
CA GLN A 62 -11.71 -27.58 -3.31
C GLN A 62 -13.01 -27.66 -2.49
N LYS A 63 -13.00 -27.18 -1.24
CA LYS A 63 -14.20 -27.21 -0.37
C LYS A 63 -15.35 -26.36 -0.92
N ILE A 64 -15.07 -25.20 -1.50
CA ILE A 64 -16.08 -24.37 -2.16
C ILE A 64 -16.70 -25.10 -3.36
N ASN A 65 -15.90 -25.80 -4.15
CA ASN A 65 -16.40 -26.59 -5.27
C ASN A 65 -17.30 -27.74 -4.77
N GLU A 66 -16.88 -28.47 -3.74
CA GLU A 66 -17.70 -29.53 -3.12
C GLU A 66 -19.05 -29.02 -2.62
N ILE A 67 -19.09 -27.85 -1.95
CA ILE A 67 -20.35 -27.26 -1.49
C ILE A 67 -21.19 -26.75 -2.68
N THR A 68 -20.54 -26.21 -3.70
CA THR A 68 -21.23 -25.76 -4.93
C THR A 68 -21.88 -26.94 -5.64
N ASP A 69 -21.22 -28.09 -5.72
CA ASP A 69 -21.78 -29.29 -6.34
C ASP A 69 -22.95 -29.84 -5.52
N LYS A 70 -22.86 -29.86 -4.18
CA LYS A 70 -24.00 -30.15 -3.31
C LYS A 70 -25.16 -29.18 -3.54
N GLN A 71 -24.88 -27.89 -3.70
CA GLN A 71 -25.93 -26.90 -4.01
C GLN A 71 -26.61 -27.18 -5.36
N LYS A 72 -25.89 -27.68 -6.37
CA LYS A 72 -26.50 -28.11 -7.64
C LYS A 72 -27.39 -29.34 -7.45
N GLU A 73 -26.87 -30.36 -6.76
CA GLU A 73 -27.59 -31.63 -6.50
C GLU A 73 -28.88 -31.41 -5.71
N GLN A 74 -28.87 -30.48 -4.75
CA GLN A 74 -30.02 -30.17 -3.91
C GLN A 74 -30.96 -29.11 -4.51
N GLY A 75 -30.71 -28.65 -5.75
CA GLY A 75 -31.52 -27.63 -6.41
C GLY A 75 -31.49 -26.26 -5.71
N CYS A 76 -30.42 -25.96 -4.98
CA CYS A 76 -30.23 -24.69 -4.28
C CYS A 76 -29.77 -23.56 -5.21
N ILE A 77 -29.11 -23.92 -6.31
CA ILE A 77 -28.65 -23.00 -7.35
C ILE A 77 -29.12 -23.48 -8.72
N GLU A 78 -29.37 -22.54 -9.62
CA GLU A 78 -29.68 -22.84 -11.02
C GLU A 78 -28.91 -21.93 -11.98
N LEU A 79 -28.70 -22.42 -13.20
CA LEU A 79 -28.02 -21.67 -14.24
C LEU A 79 -29.01 -20.67 -14.87
N ARG A 80 -28.75 -19.36 -14.71
CA ARG A 80 -29.57 -18.29 -15.30
C ARG A 80 -28.77 -17.50 -16.32
N ASP A 81 -29.47 -17.03 -17.34
CA ASP A 81 -28.94 -16.03 -18.25
C ASP A 81 -28.76 -14.71 -17.49
N MET A 82 -27.54 -14.18 -17.51
CA MET A 82 -27.19 -12.88 -16.96
C MET A 82 -26.79 -11.95 -18.10
N GLU A 83 -27.56 -10.88 -18.24
CA GLU A 83 -27.18 -9.77 -19.10
C GLU A 83 -26.09 -8.95 -18.38
N SER A 84 -24.93 -8.85 -19.01
CA SER A 84 -23.86 -7.95 -18.63
C SER A 84 -23.65 -6.94 -19.74
N THR A 85 -23.50 -5.67 -19.40
CA THR A 85 -23.16 -4.64 -20.39
C THR A 85 -21.65 -4.47 -20.37
N LYS A 86 -20.99 -4.70 -21.50
CA LYS A 86 -19.57 -4.33 -21.64
C LYS A 86 -19.46 -2.83 -21.45
N THR A 87 -18.84 -2.42 -20.35
CA THR A 87 -18.73 -1.02 -19.90
C THR A 87 -18.13 -0.09 -20.97
N VAL A 88 -17.29 -0.63 -21.85
CA VAL A 88 -16.55 0.13 -22.88
C VAL A 88 -17.34 0.29 -24.18
N THR A 89 -18.08 -0.75 -24.62
CA THR A 89 -18.78 -0.75 -25.92
C THR A 89 -20.28 -0.53 -25.79
N GLY A 90 -20.85 -0.61 -24.59
CA GLY A 90 -22.29 -0.62 -24.36
C GLY A 90 -22.98 -1.90 -24.89
N GLU A 91 -22.21 -2.85 -25.41
CA GLU A 91 -22.73 -4.10 -25.95
C GLU A 91 -23.26 -4.98 -24.82
N LYS A 92 -24.50 -5.45 -24.97
CA LYS A 92 -25.11 -6.41 -24.06
C LYS A 92 -24.62 -7.82 -24.39
N VAL A 93 -23.97 -8.45 -23.43
CA VAL A 93 -23.52 -9.84 -23.50
C VAL A 93 -24.34 -10.66 -22.52
N ILE A 94 -25.01 -11.69 -23.03
CA ILE A 94 -25.72 -12.66 -22.21
C ILE A 94 -24.76 -13.80 -21.88
N GLY A 95 -24.33 -13.89 -20.62
CA GLY A 95 -23.56 -15.00 -20.06
C GLY A 95 -24.45 -15.91 -19.22
N LYS A 96 -24.02 -17.15 -18.97
CA LYS A 96 -24.72 -18.05 -18.04
C LYS A 96 -24.00 -18.08 -16.69
N GLU A 97 -24.72 -17.79 -15.62
CA GLU A 97 -24.19 -17.82 -14.25
C GLU A 97 -25.08 -18.64 -13.31
N TRP A 98 -24.46 -19.32 -12.35
CA TRP A 98 -25.19 -20.02 -11.29
C TRP A 98 -25.74 -19.01 -10.27
N ARG A 99 -27.05 -19.02 -10.05
CA ARG A 99 -27.74 -18.15 -9.09
C ARG A 99 -28.34 -18.97 -7.97
N VAL A 100 -28.22 -18.47 -6.74
CA VAL A 100 -28.95 -19.00 -5.58
C VAL A 100 -30.44 -18.77 -5.78
N ILE A 101 -31.22 -19.84 -5.70
CA ILE A 101 -32.68 -19.81 -5.85
C ILE A 101 -33.42 -20.20 -4.58
N SER A 102 -32.71 -20.78 -3.61
CA SER A 102 -33.24 -21.05 -2.26
C SER A 102 -32.15 -20.88 -1.21
N THR A 103 -32.53 -20.32 -0.08
CA THR A 103 -31.71 -20.23 1.14
C THR A 103 -32.40 -20.92 2.32
N GLU A 104 -33.43 -21.72 2.07
CA GLU A 104 -34.16 -22.44 3.10
C GLU A 104 -33.58 -23.85 3.33
N GLY A 105 -33.81 -24.40 4.52
CA GLY A 105 -33.42 -25.77 4.87
C GLY A 105 -31.95 -26.08 4.57
N ILE A 106 -31.73 -27.16 3.80
CA ILE A 106 -30.39 -27.63 3.39
C ILE A 106 -29.63 -26.54 2.61
N CYS A 107 -30.32 -25.78 1.76
CA CYS A 107 -29.69 -24.72 0.95
C CYS A 107 -29.14 -23.57 1.82
N GLY A 108 -29.90 -23.18 2.86
CA GLY A 108 -29.44 -22.21 3.85
C GLY A 108 -28.24 -22.72 4.66
N GLY A 109 -28.22 -24.02 4.98
CA GLY A 109 -27.07 -24.67 5.63
C GLY A 109 -25.80 -24.60 4.77
N LEU A 110 -25.89 -24.99 3.50
CA LEU A 110 -24.77 -24.95 2.55
C LEU A 110 -24.27 -23.52 2.29
N GLN A 111 -25.17 -22.54 2.26
CA GLN A 111 -24.79 -21.12 2.13
C GLN A 111 -23.99 -20.62 3.33
N LYS A 112 -24.45 -20.93 4.56
CA LYS A 112 -23.71 -20.59 5.79
C LYS A 112 -22.34 -21.28 5.85
N GLU A 113 -22.24 -22.51 5.35
CA GLU A 113 -20.97 -23.24 5.26
C GLU A 113 -19.98 -22.52 4.31
N LYS A 114 -20.44 -22.04 3.15
CA LYS A 114 -19.61 -21.21 2.24
C LYS A 114 -19.14 -19.91 2.92
N GLU A 115 -20.04 -19.23 3.62
CA GLU A 115 -19.71 -17.99 4.34
C GLU A 115 -18.69 -18.23 5.45
N ALA A 116 -18.85 -19.30 6.23
CA ALA A 116 -17.91 -19.69 7.28
C ALA A 116 -16.52 -20.01 6.69
N LEU A 117 -16.46 -20.77 5.59
CA LEU A 117 -15.21 -21.05 4.90
C LEU A 117 -14.55 -19.79 4.34
N SER A 118 -15.33 -18.86 3.80
CA SER A 118 -14.81 -17.58 3.30
C SER A 118 -14.17 -16.76 4.43
N LYS A 119 -14.84 -16.70 5.59
CA LYS A 119 -14.30 -16.05 6.80
C LYS A 119 -13.02 -16.73 7.29
N GLU A 120 -12.98 -18.07 7.31
CA GLU A 120 -11.77 -18.82 7.69
C GLU A 120 -10.61 -18.53 6.74
N MET A 121 -10.87 -18.55 5.42
CA MET A 121 -9.87 -18.24 4.40
C MET A 121 -9.32 -16.82 4.57
N TYR A 122 -10.20 -15.84 4.73
CA TYR A 122 -9.82 -14.45 4.97
C TYR A 122 -8.93 -14.32 6.21
N SER A 123 -9.34 -14.93 7.33
CA SER A 123 -8.56 -14.93 8.58
C SER A 123 -7.16 -15.55 8.40
N LYS A 124 -7.07 -16.73 7.76
CA LYS A 124 -5.77 -17.38 7.49
C LYS A 124 -4.90 -16.56 6.53
N SER A 125 -5.48 -16.03 5.46
CA SER A 125 -4.76 -15.18 4.50
C SER A 125 -4.21 -13.92 5.16
N SER A 126 -4.98 -13.31 6.08
CA SER A 126 -4.54 -12.17 6.88
C SER A 126 -3.36 -12.54 7.79
N GLN A 127 -3.43 -13.69 8.48
CA GLN A 127 -2.32 -14.17 9.32
C GLN A 127 -1.02 -14.41 8.53
N PHE A 128 -1.11 -15.01 7.34
CA PHE A 128 0.08 -15.20 6.49
C PHE A 128 0.65 -13.87 6.01
N SER A 129 -0.22 -12.91 5.68
CA SER A 129 0.20 -11.56 5.29
C SER A 129 0.93 -10.88 6.44
N ALA A 130 0.36 -10.88 7.65
CA ALA A 130 1.00 -10.32 8.84
C ALA A 130 2.37 -10.95 9.15
N GLN A 131 2.53 -12.27 8.96
CA GLN A 131 3.83 -12.93 9.12
C GLN A 131 4.84 -12.50 8.06
N LEU A 132 4.43 -12.40 6.79
CA LEU A 132 5.28 -11.88 5.72
C LEU A 132 5.67 -10.42 5.97
N ASP A 133 4.74 -9.62 6.49
CA ASP A 133 4.97 -8.22 6.80
C ASP A 133 5.99 -8.05 7.92
N LEU A 134 5.97 -8.92 8.94
CA LEU A 134 6.96 -8.94 10.01
C LEU A 134 8.35 -9.35 9.49
N LEU A 135 8.42 -10.29 8.55
CA LEU A 135 9.69 -10.73 7.96
C LEU A 135 10.29 -9.71 6.98
N THR A 136 9.45 -8.90 6.35
CA THR A 136 9.86 -7.94 5.32
C THR A 136 10.00 -6.52 5.84
N ALA A 137 9.47 -6.22 7.02
CA ALA A 137 9.63 -4.93 7.66
C ALA A 137 11.11 -4.61 7.93
N ARG A 138 11.51 -3.35 7.69
CA ARG A 138 12.84 -2.87 8.09
C ARG A 138 12.97 -2.85 9.61
N PRO A 139 14.19 -2.83 10.18
CA PRO A 139 14.39 -2.66 11.62
C PRO A 139 13.66 -1.42 12.16
N GLU A 140 13.24 -1.48 13.42
CA GLU A 140 12.47 -0.39 14.06
C GLU A 140 13.12 0.99 13.91
N LEU A 141 14.45 1.07 14.04
CA LEU A 141 15.20 2.31 13.85
C LEU A 141 15.05 2.89 12.42
N GLU A 142 15.00 2.05 11.39
CA GLU A 142 14.78 2.51 10.02
C GLU A 142 13.32 2.89 9.78
N ARG A 143 12.39 2.17 10.41
CA ARG A 143 10.97 2.54 10.38
C ARG A 143 10.71 3.88 11.08
N GLU A 144 11.46 4.21 12.12
CA GLU A 144 11.35 5.51 12.78
C GLU A 144 11.85 6.67 11.90
N LYS A 145 12.82 6.41 11.00
CA LYS A 145 13.19 7.41 9.99
C LYS A 145 12.07 7.65 8.98
N ALA A 146 11.34 6.59 8.60
CA ALA A 146 10.17 6.73 7.74
C ALA A 146 9.02 7.48 8.42
N THR A 147 8.72 7.19 9.70
CA THR A 147 7.70 7.95 10.45
C THR A 147 8.12 9.41 10.61
N GLN A 148 9.39 9.69 10.85
CA GLN A 148 9.90 11.06 10.87
C GLN A 148 9.75 11.76 9.52
N ALA A 149 10.09 11.10 8.41
CA ALA A 149 9.89 11.65 7.07
C ALA A 149 8.42 11.98 6.79
N ILE A 150 7.49 11.15 7.25
CA ILE A 150 6.04 11.42 7.15
C ILE A 150 5.66 12.65 7.98
N ARG A 151 6.13 12.76 9.23
CA ARG A 151 5.86 13.92 10.10
C ARG A 151 6.38 15.22 9.50
N ASP A 152 7.58 15.18 8.94
CA ASP A 152 8.20 16.33 8.25
C ASP A 152 7.40 16.69 6.99
N PHE A 153 7.03 15.71 6.17
CA PHE A 153 6.22 15.91 4.97
C PHE A 153 4.84 16.48 5.27
N MET A 154 4.17 16.02 6.33
CA MET A 154 2.87 16.52 6.76
C MET A 154 2.97 17.82 7.57
N ALA A 155 4.18 18.26 7.93
CA ALA A 155 4.43 19.36 8.86
C ALA A 155 3.69 19.17 10.22
N LYS A 156 3.66 17.92 10.71
CA LYS A 156 2.98 17.52 11.95
C LYS A 156 3.93 16.65 12.80
N PRO A 157 4.72 17.24 13.71
CA PRO A 157 5.72 16.49 14.48
C PRO A 157 5.12 15.44 15.42
N ASP A 158 3.91 15.67 15.94
CA ASP A 158 3.26 14.76 16.89
C ASP A 158 2.38 13.70 16.22
N LEU A 159 2.45 13.57 14.88
CA LEU A 159 1.61 12.65 14.13
C LEU A 159 1.82 11.20 14.57
N GLN A 160 0.73 10.57 15.01
CA GLN A 160 0.73 9.16 15.39
C GLN A 160 0.52 8.27 14.16
N LEU A 161 1.46 7.34 13.95
CA LEU A 161 1.53 6.48 12.78
C LEU A 161 1.64 5.01 13.24
N GLN A 162 1.02 4.13 12.47
CA GLN A 162 1.12 2.69 12.63
C GLN A 162 1.71 2.10 11.35
N TYR A 163 2.80 1.34 11.48
CA TYR A 163 3.26 0.48 10.38
C TYR A 163 2.22 -0.60 10.13
N ILE A 164 1.89 -0.78 8.85
CA ILE A 164 0.90 -1.75 8.40
C ILE A 164 1.62 -2.94 7.77
N HIS A 165 2.29 -2.69 6.65
CA HIS A 165 2.90 -3.75 5.86
C HIS A 165 3.93 -3.23 4.86
N THR A 166 4.65 -4.14 4.20
CA THR A 166 5.55 -3.82 3.10
C THR A 166 4.99 -4.42 1.82
N ARG A 167 4.92 -3.63 0.74
CA ARG A 167 4.39 -4.09 -0.55
C ARG A 167 5.04 -3.39 -1.73
N ARG A 168 4.64 -3.76 -2.94
CA ARG A 168 4.91 -2.97 -4.16
C ARG A 168 4.11 -1.66 -4.11
N PRO A 169 4.66 -0.54 -4.63
CA PRO A 169 3.93 0.72 -4.67
C PRO A 169 2.62 0.58 -5.45
N SER A 170 1.54 1.26 -5.01
CA SER A 170 0.21 1.14 -5.67
C SER A 170 0.22 1.62 -7.12
N ASN A 171 0.94 2.70 -7.38
CA ASN A 171 0.86 3.49 -8.60
C ASN A 171 2.23 3.54 -9.29
N PHE A 172 2.89 2.39 -9.38
CA PHE A 172 4.15 2.24 -10.10
C PHE A 172 4.30 0.79 -10.58
N ASN A 173 4.49 0.63 -11.88
CA ASN A 173 4.85 -0.65 -12.48
C ASN A 173 5.80 -0.41 -13.66
N VAL A 174 6.89 -1.16 -13.70
CA VAL A 174 7.83 -1.20 -14.83
C VAL A 174 8.02 -2.65 -15.21
N GLY A 175 7.80 -2.96 -16.49
CA GLY A 175 7.93 -4.32 -16.99
C GLY A 175 8.14 -4.41 -18.50
N ILE A 176 8.30 -5.64 -18.98
CA ILE A 176 8.33 -5.96 -20.42
C ILE A 176 6.92 -6.34 -20.84
N ILE A 177 6.38 -5.69 -21.86
CA ILE A 177 5.10 -6.08 -22.46
C ILE A 177 5.31 -7.37 -23.24
N THR A 178 4.68 -8.46 -22.78
CA THR A 178 4.79 -9.78 -23.43
C THR A 178 3.61 -10.10 -24.33
N ASN A 179 2.48 -9.43 -24.12
CA ASN A 179 1.33 -9.50 -25.02
C ASN A 179 0.60 -8.17 -25.00
N GLN A 180 0.22 -7.66 -26.17
CA GLN A 180 -0.61 -6.47 -26.30
C GLN A 180 -1.79 -6.81 -27.21
N THR A 181 -2.99 -6.62 -26.66
CA THR A 181 -4.26 -6.79 -27.37
C THR A 181 -5.02 -5.48 -27.34
N ASP A 182 -6.08 -5.37 -28.14
CA ASP A 182 -6.98 -4.20 -28.10
C ASP A 182 -7.64 -3.98 -26.73
N ASN A 183 -7.63 -4.99 -25.84
CA ASN A 183 -8.26 -4.98 -24.52
C ASN A 183 -7.27 -4.85 -23.36
N GLY A 184 -5.99 -4.59 -23.65
CA GLY A 184 -4.93 -4.45 -22.64
C GLY A 184 -3.70 -5.28 -22.95
N TYR A 185 -2.76 -5.27 -22.01
CA TYR A 185 -1.46 -5.91 -22.17
C TYR A 185 -1.11 -6.74 -20.93
N THR A 186 -0.24 -7.73 -21.12
CA THR A 186 0.39 -8.47 -20.02
C THR A 186 1.83 -7.96 -19.90
N SER A 187 2.24 -7.61 -18.69
CA SER A 187 3.62 -7.25 -18.39
C SER A 187 4.28 -8.32 -17.53
N GLU A 188 5.50 -8.69 -17.86
CA GLU A 188 6.37 -9.46 -16.97
C GLU A 188 7.20 -8.53 -16.10
N ASP A 189 7.39 -8.94 -14.84
CA ASP A 189 8.30 -8.29 -13.91
C ASP A 189 9.74 -8.40 -14.44
N VAL A 190 10.55 -7.37 -14.18
CA VAL A 190 11.94 -7.31 -14.63
C VAL A 190 12.87 -7.22 -13.44
N ASP A 191 13.89 -8.08 -13.45
CA ASP A 191 14.94 -8.07 -12.43
C ASP A 191 15.60 -6.69 -12.32
N GLY A 192 15.81 -6.22 -11.08
CA GLY A 192 16.35 -4.89 -10.79
C GLY A 192 15.33 -3.74 -10.79
N TRP A 193 14.10 -3.99 -11.26
CA TRP A 193 13.00 -3.01 -11.25
C TRP A 193 11.97 -3.23 -10.14
N GLU A 194 12.17 -4.25 -9.29
CA GLU A 194 11.33 -4.42 -8.11
C GLU A 194 11.51 -3.22 -7.16
N ARG A 195 10.40 -2.55 -6.84
CA ARG A 195 10.33 -1.49 -5.84
C ARG A 195 9.45 -1.94 -4.69
N LYS A 196 9.84 -1.56 -3.48
CA LYS A 196 9.10 -1.84 -2.26
C LYS A 196 8.89 -0.56 -1.48
N VAL A 197 7.73 -0.45 -0.88
CA VAL A 197 7.34 0.63 0.01
C VAL A 197 6.86 0.04 1.31
N GLU A 198 7.17 0.72 2.41
CA GLU A 198 6.52 0.49 3.69
C GLU A 198 5.25 1.35 3.75
N VAL A 199 4.17 0.76 4.23
CA VAL A 199 2.86 1.40 4.35
C VAL A 199 2.61 1.76 5.80
N TYR A 200 2.23 3.02 6.03
CA TYR A 200 1.88 3.53 7.33
C TYR A 200 0.49 4.14 7.29
N GLN A 201 -0.28 3.98 8.35
CA GLN A 201 -1.57 4.65 8.51
C GLN A 201 -1.51 5.61 9.70
N GLN A 202 -2.12 6.79 9.55
CA GLN A 202 -2.37 7.69 10.67
C GLN A 202 -3.40 7.10 11.64
N LYS A 203 -3.22 7.32 12.94
CA LYS A 203 -4.16 6.88 14.00
C LYS A 203 -5.31 7.86 14.28
N GLU A 204 -5.27 9.03 13.64
CA GLU A 204 -6.22 10.11 13.79
C GLU A 204 -7.00 10.35 12.49
N TYR A 205 -8.30 10.59 12.60
CA TYR A 205 -9.14 10.95 11.47
C TYR A 205 -8.72 12.28 10.82
N ILE A 206 -9.00 12.42 9.53
CA ILE A 206 -8.81 13.69 8.81
C ILE A 206 -9.93 14.64 9.23
N GLY A 207 -9.64 15.52 10.19
CA GLY A 207 -10.65 16.43 10.73
C GLY A 207 -11.84 15.67 11.29
N ASN A 208 -13.05 16.04 10.86
CA ASN A 208 -14.28 15.39 11.32
C ASN A 208 -14.73 14.22 10.45
N THR A 209 -13.96 13.83 9.42
CA THR A 209 -14.29 12.72 8.52
C THR A 209 -14.12 11.34 9.18
N CYS A 210 -14.38 10.27 8.42
CA CYS A 210 -14.16 8.89 8.85
C CYS A 210 -13.01 8.21 8.10
N GLU A 211 -12.24 9.02 7.41
CA GLU A 211 -11.06 8.61 6.67
C GLU A 211 -9.79 9.08 7.37
N VAL A 212 -8.71 8.39 7.06
CA VAL A 212 -7.36 8.64 7.54
C VAL A 212 -6.41 8.75 6.34
N TYR A 213 -5.23 9.29 6.59
CA TYR A 213 -4.13 9.20 5.62
C TYR A 213 -3.39 7.87 5.74
N GLU A 214 -3.15 7.26 4.59
CA GLU A 214 -2.20 6.16 4.39
C GLU A 214 -1.02 6.66 3.55
N TYR A 215 0.19 6.29 3.96
CA TYR A 215 1.46 6.73 3.40
C TYR A 215 2.22 5.53 2.84
N GLU A 216 2.72 5.65 1.61
CA GLU A 216 3.70 4.73 1.04
C GLU A 216 5.07 5.40 1.06
N VAL A 217 6.04 4.77 1.71
CA VAL A 217 7.40 5.29 1.89
C VAL A 217 8.40 4.36 1.23
N ASP A 218 9.23 4.89 0.32
CA ASP A 218 10.28 4.11 -0.34
C ASP A 218 11.34 3.68 0.68
N ILE A 219 11.55 2.36 0.78
CA ILE A 219 12.43 1.76 1.77
C ILE A 219 13.91 2.11 1.59
N ARG A 220 14.29 2.60 0.41
CA ARG A 220 15.68 2.88 0.03
C ARG A 220 16.15 4.24 0.56
N ASN A 221 15.25 5.20 0.66
CA ASN A 221 15.58 6.60 0.93
C ASN A 221 14.60 7.33 1.88
N ASN A 222 13.50 6.69 2.27
CA ASN A 222 12.40 7.27 3.05
C ASN A 222 11.63 8.40 2.34
N ASP A 223 11.73 8.49 1.01
CA ASP A 223 10.94 9.45 0.24
C ASP A 223 9.46 9.02 0.27
N ILE A 224 8.55 9.99 0.45
CA ILE A 224 7.11 9.75 0.43
C ILE A 224 6.67 9.55 -1.02
N VAL A 225 6.38 8.30 -1.37
CA VAL A 225 5.94 7.90 -2.71
C VAL A 225 4.48 8.25 -2.90
N GLN A 226 3.63 7.99 -1.91
CA GLN A 226 2.21 8.25 -2.01
C GLN A 226 1.61 8.64 -0.68
N VAL A 227 0.63 9.54 -0.70
CA VAL A 227 -0.34 9.72 0.38
C VAL A 227 -1.72 9.59 -0.22
N GLY A 228 -2.58 8.82 0.43
CA GLY A 228 -3.97 8.66 0.00
C GLY A 228 -4.93 8.62 1.17
N ILE A 229 -6.19 8.91 0.88
CA ILE A 229 -7.29 8.83 1.84
C ILE A 229 -7.86 7.39 1.84
N ARG A 230 -8.05 6.81 3.02
CA ARG A 230 -8.57 5.45 3.22
C ARG A 230 -9.50 5.43 4.43
N TYR A 231 -10.42 4.45 4.47
CA TYR A 231 -11.01 4.07 5.75
C TYR A 231 -9.96 3.39 6.62
N PRO A 232 -9.92 3.68 7.94
CA PRO A 232 -8.93 3.09 8.82
C PRO A 232 -9.09 1.57 8.87
N GLN A 233 -7.97 0.83 8.86
CA GLN A 233 -8.06 -0.61 9.13
C GLN A 233 -8.55 -0.86 10.56
N GLU A 234 -9.30 -1.95 10.71
CA GLU A 234 -9.76 -2.45 12.00
C GLU A 234 -8.53 -2.60 12.94
N ASP A 235 -8.68 -2.23 14.20
CA ASP A 235 -7.65 -2.27 15.26
C ASP A 235 -6.57 -1.17 15.26
N ILE A 236 -6.54 -0.23 14.31
CA ILE A 236 -5.55 0.88 14.32
C ILE A 236 -6.07 2.09 15.10
N ILE A 237 -7.35 2.42 14.93
CA ILE A 237 -7.98 3.53 15.63
C ILE A 237 -8.60 3.01 16.92
N GLU A 238 -8.16 3.58 18.04
CA GLU A 238 -8.81 3.39 19.33
C GLU A 238 -10.20 4.05 19.30
N ASN A 239 -11.26 3.25 19.42
CA ASN A 239 -12.67 3.69 19.33
C ASN A 239 -13.03 4.25 17.95
N PRO A 240 -13.16 3.39 16.92
CA PRO A 240 -13.56 3.84 15.60
C PRO A 240 -14.93 4.55 15.67
N LYS A 241 -15.03 5.69 14.99
CA LYS A 241 -16.31 6.42 14.83
C LYS A 241 -17.35 5.47 14.26
N LYS A 242 -18.57 5.51 14.80
CA LYS A 242 -19.69 4.78 14.20
C LYS A 242 -20.03 5.39 12.86
N GLN A 243 -20.51 4.57 11.92
CA GLN A 243 -20.91 5.05 10.59
C GLN A 243 -21.91 6.22 10.66
N GLU A 244 -22.78 6.24 11.68
CA GLU A 244 -23.75 7.33 11.93
C GLU A 244 -23.07 8.65 12.33
N GLU A 245 -21.96 8.60 13.05
CA GLU A 245 -21.13 9.76 13.43
C GLU A 245 -20.33 10.30 12.23
N CYS A 246 -20.23 9.52 11.16
CA CYS A 246 -19.58 9.90 9.91
C CYS A 246 -20.53 10.68 8.97
N GLN A 247 -21.85 10.60 9.15
CA GLN A 247 -22.82 11.15 8.20
C GLN A 247 -22.99 12.68 8.31
N ASP A 248 -22.71 13.27 9.48
CA ASP A 248 -22.73 14.72 9.71
C ASP A 248 -21.38 15.41 9.41
N SER A 249 -20.39 14.66 8.90
CA SER A 249 -19.03 15.15 8.75
C SER A 249 -18.92 16.20 7.63
N HIS A 250 -18.24 17.31 7.93
CA HIS A 250 -17.86 18.29 6.92
C HIS A 250 -17.12 17.59 5.80
N SER A 251 -17.68 17.66 4.58
CA SER A 251 -17.00 17.25 3.36
C SER A 251 -15.56 17.78 3.35
N LEU A 252 -14.63 17.03 2.78
CA LEU A 252 -13.26 17.51 2.49
C LEU A 252 -13.29 18.80 1.66
N GLU A 253 -14.42 19.16 1.09
CA GLU A 253 -14.68 20.35 0.29
C GLU A 253 -15.21 21.56 1.10
N THR A 254 -15.36 21.46 2.42
CA THR A 254 -15.89 22.53 3.28
C THR A 254 -14.92 22.86 4.43
N SER A 255 -14.60 24.12 4.72
CA SER A 255 -14.97 25.38 4.05
C SER A 255 -14.21 25.61 2.74
N LEU A 256 -14.86 26.21 1.74
CA LEU A 256 -14.24 26.46 0.43
C LEU A 256 -13.14 27.52 0.50
N LEU A 257 -11.92 27.13 0.14
CA LEU A 257 -10.77 28.02 -0.03
C LEU A 257 -10.74 28.64 -1.43
N THR A 258 -9.93 29.67 -1.60
CA THR A 258 -9.59 30.23 -2.92
C THR A 258 -8.58 29.35 -3.65
N LEU A 259 -8.52 29.43 -4.98
CA LEU A 259 -7.55 28.67 -5.77
C LEU A 259 -6.10 28.95 -5.35
N SER A 260 -5.78 30.20 -4.98
CA SER A 260 -4.45 30.58 -4.49
C SER A 260 -4.09 29.90 -3.17
N GLU A 261 -5.04 29.79 -2.24
CA GLU A 261 -4.81 29.08 -0.97
C GLU A 261 -4.64 27.58 -1.21
N ILE A 262 -5.43 27.00 -2.11
CA ILE A 262 -5.31 25.59 -2.51
C ILE A 262 -3.96 25.32 -3.19
N GLU A 263 -3.52 26.23 -4.06
CA GLU A 263 -2.22 26.17 -4.72
C GLU A 263 -1.07 26.26 -3.71
N GLU A 264 -1.15 27.18 -2.75
CA GLU A 264 -0.14 27.31 -1.69
C GLU A 264 -0.01 26.01 -0.89
N ILE A 265 -1.14 25.37 -0.56
CA ILE A 265 -1.15 24.06 0.11
C ILE A 265 -0.51 23.00 -0.79
N ALA A 266 -0.93 22.90 -2.06
CA ALA A 266 -0.43 21.91 -3.01
C ALA A 266 1.09 22.04 -3.24
N MET A 267 1.58 23.28 -3.43
CA MET A 267 2.98 23.61 -3.59
C MET A 267 3.77 23.46 -2.29
N GLY A 268 3.15 23.67 -1.13
CA GLY A 268 3.75 23.40 0.17
C GLY A 268 4.09 21.92 0.35
N TYR A 269 3.20 21.01 -0.05
CA TYR A 269 3.53 19.59 -0.09
C TYR A 269 4.65 19.29 -1.08
N ALA A 270 4.61 19.88 -2.28
CA ALA A 270 5.66 19.69 -3.28
C ALA A 270 7.04 20.18 -2.80
N GLN A 271 7.09 21.31 -2.11
CA GLN A 271 8.32 21.84 -1.52
C GLN A 271 8.95 20.89 -0.49
N ARG A 272 8.12 20.19 0.30
CA ARG A 272 8.59 19.24 1.32
C ARG A 272 8.88 17.86 0.74
N GLY A 273 8.14 17.44 -0.29
CA GLY A 273 8.22 16.10 -0.88
C GLY A 273 9.19 15.96 -2.06
N VAL A 274 9.74 17.05 -2.58
CA VAL A 274 10.56 17.04 -3.80
C VAL A 274 11.92 17.71 -3.57
N LYS A 275 12.99 16.93 -3.70
CA LYS A 275 14.37 17.37 -3.43
C LYS A 275 14.81 18.56 -4.30
N ASN A 276 14.41 18.59 -5.57
CA ASN A 276 14.74 19.66 -6.52
C ASN A 276 13.54 20.57 -6.83
N PHE A 277 12.61 20.74 -5.89
CA PHE A 277 11.40 21.54 -6.07
C PHE A 277 11.64 22.90 -6.74
N ASN A 278 12.66 23.64 -6.28
CA ASN A 278 12.98 24.98 -6.81
C ASN A 278 13.32 24.99 -8.30
N GLU A 279 13.80 23.88 -8.86
CA GLU A 279 14.16 23.75 -10.29
C GLU A 279 12.96 23.37 -11.16
N ILE A 280 11.92 22.77 -10.57
CA ILE A 280 10.78 22.21 -11.30
C ILE A 280 9.44 22.86 -10.94
N LYS A 281 9.37 23.75 -9.95
CA LYS A 281 8.13 24.36 -9.47
C LYS A 281 7.31 25.01 -10.59
N ASP A 282 7.97 25.71 -11.52
CA ASP A 282 7.32 26.41 -12.63
C ASP A 282 6.91 25.47 -13.77
N LYS A 283 7.21 24.16 -13.64
CA LYS A 283 6.84 23.10 -14.59
C LYS A 283 5.62 22.31 -14.14
N PHE A 284 5.08 22.57 -12.95
CA PHE A 284 3.81 21.98 -12.53
C PHE A 284 2.67 22.57 -13.36
N ILE A 285 1.83 21.69 -13.91
CA ILE A 285 0.65 22.04 -14.67
C ILE A 285 -0.56 21.84 -13.75
N TYR A 286 -1.39 22.88 -13.65
CA TYR A 286 -2.66 22.78 -12.95
C TYR A 286 -3.71 22.06 -13.80
N GLU A 287 -4.27 20.98 -13.27
CA GLU A 287 -5.41 20.25 -13.81
C GLU A 287 -6.54 20.26 -12.78
N GLY A 288 -7.62 20.99 -13.08
CA GLY A 288 -8.81 21.05 -12.24
C GLY A 288 -10.00 21.56 -13.05
N SER A 289 -11.17 21.66 -12.43
CA SER A 289 -12.34 22.26 -13.10
C SER A 289 -12.09 23.76 -13.31
N SER A 290 -11.56 24.11 -14.48
CA SER A 290 -11.29 25.48 -14.91
C SER A 290 -12.55 26.36 -14.94
N VAL A 291 -13.73 25.74 -14.92
CA VAL A 291 -15.04 26.42 -14.98
C VAL A 291 -15.53 26.85 -13.61
N ASN A 292 -15.20 26.11 -12.54
CA ASN A 292 -15.53 26.51 -11.17
C ASN A 292 -14.67 25.73 -10.16
N PRO A 293 -13.53 26.27 -9.69
CA PRO A 293 -12.71 25.63 -8.67
C PRO A 293 -13.41 25.49 -7.30
N LYS A 294 -14.62 26.07 -7.13
CA LYS A 294 -15.49 25.91 -5.95
C LYS A 294 -16.58 24.85 -6.13
N ALA A 295 -16.63 24.15 -7.27
CA ALA A 295 -17.54 23.01 -7.40
C ALA A 295 -17.06 21.90 -6.47
N ILE A 296 -17.94 21.48 -5.55
CA ILE A 296 -17.78 20.53 -4.43
C ILE A 296 -17.37 19.10 -4.89
N SER A 297 -16.91 18.93 -6.12
CA SER A 297 -16.48 17.66 -6.72
C SER A 297 -15.21 17.78 -7.58
N ALA A 298 -14.59 18.96 -7.66
CA ALA A 298 -13.38 19.16 -8.45
C ALA A 298 -12.13 18.96 -7.58
N HIS A 299 -11.39 17.87 -7.80
CA HIS A 299 -10.06 17.73 -7.22
C HIS A 299 -9.09 18.68 -7.95
N ASN A 300 -8.47 19.59 -7.22
CA ASN A 300 -7.48 20.54 -7.75
C ASN A 300 -6.12 19.83 -7.77
N ALA A 301 -5.55 19.59 -8.96
CA ALA A 301 -4.30 18.86 -9.12
C ALA A 301 -3.19 19.74 -9.68
N TRP A 302 -2.00 19.65 -9.12
CA TRP A 302 -0.77 20.14 -9.74
C TRP A 302 0.10 18.96 -10.11
N ILE A 303 0.46 18.87 -11.38
CA ILE A 303 1.09 17.71 -11.99
C ILE A 303 2.40 18.11 -12.64
N TYR A 304 3.48 17.42 -12.28
CA TYR A 304 4.75 17.48 -12.99
C TYR A 304 5.06 16.10 -13.59
N GLU A 305 5.54 16.07 -14.83
CA GLU A 305 6.01 14.86 -15.50
C GLU A 305 7.37 15.11 -16.15
N ASN A 306 8.34 14.24 -15.89
CA ASN A 306 9.64 14.27 -16.56
C ASN A 306 9.59 13.52 -17.89
N LYS A 307 9.06 14.19 -18.93
CA LYS A 307 8.92 13.61 -20.29
C LYS A 307 10.26 13.39 -21.02
N ASP A 308 11.34 13.96 -20.50
CA ASP A 308 12.69 13.75 -21.04
C ASP A 308 13.30 12.41 -20.59
N TYR A 309 12.75 11.80 -19.53
CA TYR A 309 13.21 10.51 -19.04
C TYR A 309 12.86 9.40 -20.04
N LYS A 310 13.85 8.55 -20.33
CA LYS A 310 13.68 7.35 -21.15
C LYS A 310 14.01 6.13 -20.31
N LEU A 311 13.06 5.21 -20.26
CA LEU A 311 13.32 3.88 -19.72
C LEU A 311 14.40 3.15 -20.54
N PRO A 312 15.14 2.22 -19.92
CA PRO A 312 15.99 1.29 -20.65
C PRO A 312 15.22 0.59 -21.78
N GLU A 313 15.95 0.23 -22.84
CA GLU A 313 15.38 -0.44 -24.01
C GLU A 313 14.61 -1.71 -23.61
N GLY A 314 13.40 -1.87 -24.18
CA GLY A 314 12.51 -3.00 -23.90
C GLY A 314 11.60 -2.83 -22.67
N LEU A 315 11.80 -1.80 -21.85
CA LEU A 315 10.98 -1.55 -20.66
C LEU A 315 9.87 -0.53 -20.90
N THR A 316 8.77 -0.73 -20.18
CA THR A 316 7.60 0.13 -20.23
C THR A 316 7.08 0.43 -18.83
N ALA A 317 6.56 1.64 -18.64
CA ALA A 317 5.79 2.04 -17.45
C ALA A 317 4.41 2.51 -17.91
N GLU A 318 3.40 2.33 -17.07
CA GLU A 318 2.00 2.64 -17.43
C GLU A 318 1.24 3.41 -16.36
N LEU A 319 1.38 3.05 -15.08
CA LEU A 319 0.57 3.64 -14.02
C LEU A 319 1.35 4.65 -13.16
N PRO A 320 0.76 5.81 -12.82
CA PRO A 320 -0.34 6.46 -13.53
C PRO A 320 0.16 7.21 -14.79
N SER A 321 1.47 7.18 -15.04
CA SER A 321 2.13 7.77 -16.19
C SER A 321 3.27 6.88 -16.64
N LYS A 322 3.63 7.02 -17.92
CA LYS A 322 4.81 6.37 -18.51
C LYS A 322 6.12 7.06 -18.10
N PHE A 323 6.01 8.21 -17.43
CA PHE A 323 7.12 9.06 -17.02
C PHE A 323 7.24 9.12 -15.49
N PRO A 324 8.40 9.51 -14.96
CA PRO A 324 8.54 9.95 -13.58
C PRO A 324 7.63 11.16 -13.31
N THR A 325 6.77 11.06 -12.31
CA THR A 325 5.63 11.96 -12.14
C THR A 325 5.44 12.36 -10.69
N ILE A 326 5.00 13.61 -10.48
CA ILE A 326 4.60 14.15 -9.18
C ILE A 326 3.20 14.72 -9.29
N TRP A 327 2.26 14.23 -8.47
CA TRP A 327 0.90 14.75 -8.35
C TRP A 327 0.65 15.26 -6.93
N SER A 328 0.17 16.50 -6.81
CA SER A 328 -0.37 17.06 -5.59
C SER A 328 -1.84 17.41 -5.82
N ARG A 329 -2.76 16.61 -5.28
CA ARG A 329 -4.20 16.82 -5.39
C ARG A 329 -4.77 17.28 -4.07
N VAL A 330 -5.43 18.43 -4.08
CA VAL A 330 -5.99 19.09 -2.89
C VAL A 330 -7.48 19.35 -3.11
N SER A 331 -8.29 19.10 -2.08
CA SER A 331 -9.71 19.40 -2.10
C SER A 331 -9.96 20.91 -2.06
N SER A 332 -11.18 21.33 -2.38
CA SER A 332 -11.59 22.73 -2.24
C SER A 332 -11.59 23.20 -0.78
N GLY A 333 -11.61 22.28 0.19
CA GLY A 333 -11.46 22.57 1.62
C GLY A 333 -10.01 22.56 2.13
N GLY A 334 -9.02 22.38 1.26
CA GLY A 334 -7.60 22.44 1.62
C GLY A 334 -7.00 21.14 2.16
N TYR A 335 -7.70 20.01 2.04
CA TYR A 335 -7.18 18.70 2.46
C TYR A 335 -6.42 18.03 1.31
N LEU A 336 -5.32 17.35 1.62
CA LEU A 336 -4.56 16.57 0.63
C LEU A 336 -5.38 15.34 0.23
N ILE A 337 -5.92 15.30 -0.97
CA ILE A 337 -6.65 14.11 -1.47
C ILE A 337 -5.67 13.01 -1.89
N MET A 338 -4.59 13.42 -2.54
CA MET A 338 -3.56 12.52 -3.01
C MET A 338 -2.23 13.25 -3.17
N TRP A 339 -1.18 12.64 -2.64
CA TRP A 339 0.18 12.91 -3.06
C TRP A 339 0.70 11.69 -3.82
N LEU A 340 1.42 11.91 -4.91
CA LEU A 340 2.18 10.88 -5.59
C LEU A 340 3.51 11.46 -6.05
N ASN A 341 4.61 10.76 -5.80
CA ASN A 341 5.94 11.08 -6.31
C ASN A 341 6.64 9.79 -6.74
N THR A 342 6.58 9.47 -8.02
CA THR A 342 7.24 8.28 -8.59
C THR A 342 8.68 8.55 -9.00
N THR A 343 9.17 9.79 -8.89
CA THR A 343 10.48 10.18 -9.47
C THR A 343 11.65 9.37 -8.92
N GLY A 344 11.63 9.07 -7.61
CA GLY A 344 12.64 8.21 -6.97
C GLY A 344 12.54 6.74 -7.38
N LEU A 345 11.38 6.28 -7.85
CA LEU A 345 11.16 4.87 -8.22
C LEU A 345 11.78 4.51 -9.57
N PHE A 346 11.98 5.49 -10.45
CA PHE A 346 12.64 5.30 -11.75
C PHE A 346 14.17 5.21 -11.68
N ASN A 347 14.75 5.33 -10.48
CA ASN A 347 16.19 5.24 -10.24
C ASN A 347 16.58 3.92 -9.57
#